data_AF-A0A5J9VHL2-F1
#
_entry.id   AF-A0A5J9VHL2-F1
#
_cell.length_a   1.000
_cell.length_b   1.000
_cell.length_c   1.000
_cell.angle_alpha   90.00
_cell.angle_beta   90.00
_cell.angle_gamma   90.00
#
_symmetry.space_group_name_H-M   'P 1'
#
loop_
_entity.id
_entity.type
_entity.pdbx_description
1 polymer ?
#
loop_
_entity_poly.entity_id
_entity_poly.type
_entity_poly.pdbx_seq_one_letter_code
_entity_poly.pdbx_strand_id
1 'polypeptide(L)'
;MGPAFIACTSELVSRWEDSMGSGKEKEIDVWPELQDLTGDVISRAAFGSSLSEGRRIFRIQSEQVQLATQMSNMYIPECANLMGRPVIEGRAAADRRIKQTREAPRME
;
A
#
# COMPACT_ATOMS: atom_id res chain seq x y z
N MET A 1 4.16 13.10 13.73
CA MET A 1 5.41 12.36 13.98
C MET A 1 5.60 11.98 15.45
N GLY A 2 5.53 12.92 16.41
CA GLY A 2 5.72 12.62 17.84
C GLY A 2 4.87 11.46 18.40
N PRO A 3 3.54 11.43 18.24
CA PRO A 3 2.71 10.35 18.79
C PRO A 3 3.01 8.97 18.20
N ALA A 4 3.25 8.90 16.88
CA ALA A 4 3.61 7.66 16.19
C ALA A 4 4.97 7.13 16.68
N PHE A 5 5.95 8.03 16.81
CA PHE A 5 7.28 7.67 17.33
C PHE A 5 7.20 7.10 18.74
N ILE A 6 6.51 7.79 19.67
CA ILE A 6 6.34 7.33 21.06
C ILE A 6 5.70 5.95 21.11
N ALA A 7 4.60 5.76 20.37
CA ALA A 7 3.90 4.48 20.33
C ALA A 7 4.79 3.34 19.79
N CYS A 8 5.49 3.57 18.68
CA CYS A 8 6.38 2.56 18.11
C CYS A 8 7.58 2.25 19.02
N THR A 9 8.18 3.25 19.68
CA THR A 9 9.26 3.01 20.64
C THR A 9 8.80 2.24 21.88
N SER A 10 7.58 2.51 22.35
CA SER A 10 7.00 1.79 23.49
C SER A 10 6.75 0.32 23.16
N GLU A 11 6.25 0.03 21.95
CA GLU A 11 6.06 -1.35 21.47
C GLU A 11 7.40 -2.08 21.29
N LEU A 12 8.43 -1.40 20.78
CA LEU A 12 9.77 -1.97 20.64
C LEU A 12 10.36 -2.40 22.01
N VAL A 13 10.31 -1.51 22.99
CA VAL A 13 10.80 -1.80 24.35
C VAL A 13 10.01 -2.95 24.98
N SER A 14 8.68 -2.94 24.88
CA SER A 14 7.83 -4.02 25.37
C SER A 14 8.22 -5.37 24.74
N ARG A 15 8.48 -5.42 23.43
CA ARG A 15 8.95 -6.64 22.76
C ARG A 15 10.28 -7.13 23.30
N TRP A 16 11.21 -6.23 23.58
CA TRP A 16 12.51 -6.61 24.13
C TRP A 16 12.37 -7.19 25.54
N GLU A 17 11.57 -6.55 26.39
CA GLU A 17 11.22 -7.01 27.74
C GLU A 17 10.57 -8.40 27.70
N ASP A 18 9.56 -8.60 26.84
CA ASP A 18 8.89 -9.89 26.65
C ASP A 18 9.87 -10.99 26.19
N SER A 19 10.90 -10.61 25.41
CA SER A 19 11.88 -11.55 24.87
C SER A 19 12.97 -11.96 25.86
N MET A 20 13.08 -11.29 27.01
CA MET A 20 14.18 -11.43 27.98
C MET A 20 13.97 -12.61 28.96
N GLY A 21 12.74 -13.05 29.20
CA GLY A 21 12.44 -14.14 30.14
C GLY A 21 12.82 -13.81 31.60
N SER A 22 12.48 -14.68 32.56
CA SER A 22 12.74 -14.40 33.98
C SER A 22 14.23 -14.56 34.34
N GLY A 23 14.95 -13.44 34.38
CA GLY A 23 16.26 -13.34 35.04
C GLY A 23 17.49 -13.62 34.18
N LYS A 24 17.41 -13.44 32.85
CA LYS A 24 18.58 -13.54 31.97
C LYS A 24 18.82 -12.23 31.23
N GLU A 25 20.05 -11.77 31.23
CA GLU A 25 20.51 -10.74 30.29
C GLU A 25 20.52 -11.33 28.87
N LYS A 26 20.12 -10.52 27.90
CA LYS A 26 20.04 -10.93 26.50
C LYS A 26 20.66 -9.85 25.62
N GLU A 27 21.63 -10.24 24.82
CA GLU A 27 22.19 -9.38 23.79
C GLU A 27 21.21 -9.29 22.62
N ILE A 28 20.99 -8.07 22.13
CA ILE A 28 20.07 -7.77 21.02
C ILE A 28 20.88 -7.09 19.93
N ASP A 29 20.77 -7.59 18.70
CA ASP A 29 21.25 -6.87 17.52
C ASP A 29 20.31 -5.70 17.23
N VAL A 30 20.82 -4.48 17.45
CA VAL A 30 20.04 -3.25 17.34
C VAL A 30 19.78 -2.84 15.89
N TRP A 31 20.63 -3.27 14.95
CA TRP A 31 20.53 -2.83 13.55
C TRP A 31 19.20 -3.18 12.88
N PRO A 32 18.73 -4.44 12.87
CA PRO A 32 17.43 -4.80 12.30
C PRO A 32 16.26 -4.16 13.08
N GLU A 33 16.36 -4.07 14.40
CA GLU A 33 15.32 -3.46 15.24
C GLU A 33 15.13 -1.97 14.93
N LEU A 34 16.21 -1.24 14.62
CA LEU A 34 16.15 0.16 14.20
C LEU A 34 15.49 0.32 12.82
N GLN A 35 15.75 -0.59 11.89
CA GLN A 35 15.12 -0.59 10.57
C GLN A 35 13.61 -0.83 10.69
N ASP A 36 13.21 -1.82 11.49
CA ASP A 36 11.81 -2.12 11.77
C ASP A 36 11.11 -0.94 12.47
N LEU A 37 11.72 -0.36 13.51
CA LEU A 37 11.21 0.83 14.19
C LEU A 37 10.98 1.99 13.22
N THR A 38 11.96 2.28 12.38
CA THR A 38 11.85 3.37 11.39
C THR A 38 10.71 3.11 10.41
N GLY A 39 10.60 1.87 9.93
CA GLY A 39 9.53 1.43 9.06
C GLY A 39 8.15 1.57 9.68
N ASP A 40 7.99 1.17 10.94
CA ASP A 40 6.74 1.29 11.68
C ASP A 40 6.37 2.75 11.98
N VAL A 41 7.34 3.60 12.33
CA VAL A 41 7.10 5.04 12.58
C VAL A 41 6.59 5.73 11.31
N ILE A 42 7.25 5.50 10.17
CA ILE A 42 6.82 6.07 8.90
C ILE A 42 5.44 5.53 8.52
N SER A 43 5.24 4.21 8.64
CA SER A 43 3.97 3.59 8.27
C SER A 43 2.81 4.13 9.11
N ARG A 44 3.01 4.24 10.43
CA ARG A 44 1.98 4.68 11.37
C ARG A 44 1.73 6.18 11.24
N ALA A 45 2.75 6.97 10.91
CA ALA A 45 2.58 8.41 10.70
C ALA A 45 1.96 8.76 9.32
N ALA A 46 2.29 8.03 8.26
CA ALA A 46 1.80 8.29 6.92
C ALA A 46 0.45 7.63 6.64
N PHE A 47 0.22 6.44 7.18
CA PHE A 47 -0.92 5.58 6.84
C PHE A 47 -1.78 5.18 8.06
N GLY A 48 -1.31 5.42 9.29
CA GLY A 48 -2.03 5.03 10.50
C GLY A 48 -1.89 3.56 10.88
N SER A 49 -1.12 2.76 10.14
CA SER A 49 -0.91 1.32 10.37
C SER A 49 0.56 0.99 10.59
N SER A 50 0.86 -0.20 11.13
CA SER A 50 2.26 -0.68 11.17
C SER A 50 2.75 -1.12 9.78
N LEU A 51 4.07 -1.24 9.60
CA LEU A 51 4.67 -1.73 8.36
C LEU A 51 4.28 -3.18 8.09
N SER A 52 4.25 -4.01 9.13
CA SER A 52 3.85 -5.41 9.03
C SER A 52 2.38 -5.58 8.62
N GLU A 53 1.50 -4.75 9.18
CA GLU A 53 0.08 -4.67 8.82
C GLU A 53 -0.09 -4.22 7.36
N GLY A 54 0.65 -3.20 6.93
CA GLY A 54 0.68 -2.76 5.53
C GLY A 54 1.06 -3.88 4.56
N ARG A 55 2.09 -4.67 4.88
CA ARG A 55 2.48 -5.85 4.10
C ARG A 55 1.36 -6.90 4.03
N ARG A 56 0.67 -7.14 5.15
CA ARG A 56 -0.45 -8.09 5.20
C ARG A 56 -1.62 -7.62 4.35
N ILE A 57 -1.98 -6.34 4.44
CA ILE A 57 -3.05 -5.72 3.64
C ILE A 57 -2.73 -5.86 2.15
N PHE A 58 -1.51 -5.49 1.73
CA PHE A 58 -1.12 -5.53 0.33
C PHE A 58 -1.17 -6.94 -0.26
N ARG A 59 -0.74 -7.97 0.51
CA ARG A 59 -0.88 -9.37 0.10
C ARG A 59 -2.34 -9.74 -0.14
N ILE A 60 -3.23 -9.45 0.82
CA ILE A 60 -4.65 -9.79 0.69
C ILE A 60 -5.27 -9.06 -0.51
N GLN A 61 -4.97 -7.78 -0.68
CA GLN A 61 -5.44 -7.02 -1.84
C GLN A 61 -4.94 -7.61 -3.16
N SER A 62 -3.70 -8.08 -3.20
CA SER A 62 -3.14 -8.73 -4.39
C SER A 62 -3.89 -10.02 -4.73
N GLU A 63 -4.19 -10.86 -3.73
CA GLU A 63 -4.98 -12.09 -3.89
C GLU A 63 -6.41 -11.76 -4.36
N GLN A 64 -7.04 -10.74 -3.78
CA GLN A 64 -8.38 -10.28 -4.17
C GLN A 64 -8.41 -9.75 -5.60
N VAL A 65 -7.41 -8.97 -6.02
CA VAL A 65 -7.32 -8.46 -7.39
C VAL A 65 -7.18 -9.61 -8.40
N GLN A 66 -6.38 -10.64 -8.07
CA GLN A 66 -6.26 -11.82 -8.93
C GLN A 66 -7.60 -12.55 -9.08
N LEU A 67 -8.31 -12.79 -7.98
CA LEU A 67 -9.63 -13.43 -8.00
C LEU A 67 -10.67 -12.56 -8.72
N ALA A 68 -10.71 -11.25 -8.46
CA ALA A 68 -11.61 -10.32 -9.13
C ALA A 68 -11.34 -10.28 -10.65
N THR A 69 -10.07 -10.38 -11.07
CA THR A 69 -9.71 -10.44 -12.49
C THR A 69 -10.21 -11.74 -13.12
N GLN A 70 -10.06 -12.89 -12.44
CA GLN A 70 -10.63 -14.16 -12.90
C GLN A 70 -12.16 -14.11 -13.03
N MET A 71 -12.85 -13.50 -12.05
CA MET A 71 -14.30 -13.29 -12.11
C MET A 71 -14.72 -12.35 -13.24
N SER A 72 -13.92 -11.31 -13.54
CA SER A 72 -14.21 -10.40 -14.65
C SER A 72 -14.09 -11.05 -16.04
N ASN A 73 -13.35 -12.16 -16.15
CA ASN A 73 -13.36 -13.00 -17.35
C ASN A 73 -14.64 -13.85 -17.47
N MET A 74 -15.41 -14.04 -16.40
CA MET A 74 -16.77 -14.57 -16.49
C MET A 74 -17.70 -13.44 -16.91
N TYR A 75 -18.11 -13.43 -18.17
CA TYR A 75 -19.07 -12.44 -18.68
C TYR A 75 -20.42 -12.62 -17.98
N ILE A 76 -20.76 -11.71 -17.05
CA ILE A 76 -22.10 -11.61 -16.46
C ILE A 76 -22.86 -10.50 -17.22
N PRO A 77 -23.77 -10.85 -18.15
CA PRO A 77 -24.43 -9.89 -19.04
C PRO A 77 -25.18 -8.77 -18.30
N GLU A 78 -25.73 -9.06 -17.12
CA GLU A 78 -26.51 -8.10 -16.32
C GLU A 78 -25.61 -7.07 -15.61
N CYS A 79 -24.39 -7.44 -15.23
CA CYS A 79 -23.38 -6.50 -14.69
C CYS A 79 -22.84 -5.55 -15.76
N ALA A 80 -22.72 -6.01 -17.01
CA ALA A 80 -22.29 -5.18 -18.14
C ALA A 80 -23.32 -4.09 -18.49
N ASN A 81 -24.60 -4.35 -18.25
CA ASN A 81 -25.69 -3.41 -18.49
C ASN A 81 -25.85 -2.36 -17.37
N LEU A 82 -25.47 -2.70 -16.13
CA LEU A 82 -25.43 -1.77 -14.99
C LEU A 82 -24.17 -0.89 -14.97
N MET A 83 -23.03 -1.41 -15.46
CA MET A 83 -21.80 -0.62 -15.67
C MET A 83 -21.86 0.15 -17.01
N GLY A 84 -22.99 0.83 -17.24
CA GLY A 84 -23.25 1.63 -18.44
C GLY A 84 -22.09 2.58 -18.75
N ARG A 85 -21.70 2.61 -20.03
CA ARG A 85 -20.58 3.38 -20.61
C ARG A 85 -20.62 4.86 -20.18
N PRO A 86 -19.57 5.38 -19.51
CA PRO A 86 -18.78 6.46 -20.14
C PRO A 86 -17.29 6.48 -19.77
N VAL A 87 -16.64 5.35 -19.45
CA VAL A 87 -15.18 5.37 -19.12
C VAL A 87 -14.29 5.14 -20.35
N ILE A 88 -14.70 4.29 -21.29
CA ILE A 88 -13.92 3.98 -22.50
C ILE A 88 -13.92 5.10 -23.54
N GLU A 89 -15.00 5.85 -23.67
CA GLU A 89 -15.07 7.00 -24.59
C GLU A 89 -14.19 8.16 -24.12
N GLY A 90 -14.11 8.40 -22.80
CA GLY A 90 -13.22 9.39 -22.20
C GLY A 90 -11.74 9.07 -22.44
N ARG A 91 -11.34 7.80 -22.32
CA ARG A 91 -9.97 7.34 -22.64
C ARG A 91 -9.63 7.53 -24.13
N ALA A 92 -10.52 7.15 -25.03
CA ALA A 92 -10.32 7.36 -26.47
C ALA A 92 -10.33 8.86 -26.87
N ALA A 93 -11.07 9.70 -26.15
CA ALA A 93 -11.06 11.15 -26.34
C ALA A 93 -9.78 11.82 -25.80
N ALA A 94 -9.27 11.36 -24.65
CA ALA A 94 -8.01 11.83 -24.07
C ALA A 94 -6.80 11.45 -24.94
N ASP A 95 -6.75 10.22 -25.46
CA ASP A 95 -5.70 9.77 -26.37
C ASP A 95 -5.70 10.56 -27.70
N ARG A 96 -6.88 10.94 -28.20
CA ARG A 96 -7.00 11.82 -29.39
C ARG A 96 -6.45 13.22 -29.14
N ARG A 97 -6.66 13.78 -27.94
CA ARG A 97 -6.08 15.07 -27.53
C ARG A 97 -4.55 15.01 -27.42
N ILE A 98 -4.00 13.95 -26.82
CA ILE A 98 -2.54 13.80 -26.68
C ILE A 98 -1.84 13.70 -28.05
N LYS A 99 -2.45 13.00 -29.02
CA LYS A 99 -1.91 12.92 -30.39
C LYS A 99 -1.96 14.28 -31.11
N GLN A 100 -3.06 15.02 -30.99
CA GLN A 100 -3.18 16.35 -31.61
C GLN A 100 -2.19 17.37 -31.01
N THR A 101 -1.90 17.32 -29.71
CA THR A 101 -0.90 18.21 -29.08
C THR A 101 0.54 17.86 -29.48
N ARG A 102 0.83 16.61 -29.89
CA ARG A 102 2.17 16.20 -30.37
C ARG A 102 2.44 16.57 -31.83
N GLU A 103 1.41 16.83 -32.62
CA GLU A 103 1.53 17.18 -34.05
C GLU A 103 1.34 18.68 -34.33
N ALA A 104 1.09 19.49 -33.29
CA ALA A 104 1.05 20.94 -33.44
C ALA A 104 2.46 21.46 -33.83
N PRO A 105 2.60 22.16 -34.97
CA PRO A 105 3.88 22.76 -35.33
C PRO A 105 4.27 23.78 -34.26
N ARG A 106 5.50 23.64 -33.72
CA ARG A 106 6.12 24.72 -32.94
C ARG A 106 6.18 25.94 -33.86
N MET A 107 5.35 26.93 -33.57
CA MET A 107 5.54 28.28 -34.09
C MET A 107 6.87 28.77 -33.50
N GLU A 108 7.86 28.99 -34.36
CA GLU A 108 9.06 29.77 -34.05
C GLU A 108 8.68 31.22 -33.70
#